data_AF-A0A1K1VK12-F1
#
_entry.id   AF-A0A1K1VK12-F1
#
_cell.length_a   1.000
_cell.length_b   1.000
_cell.length_c   1.000
_cell.angle_alpha   90.00
_cell.angle_beta   90.00
_cell.angle_gamma   90.00
#
_symmetry.space_group_name_H-M   'P 1'
#
loop_
_entity.id
_entity.type
_entity.pdbx_description
1 polymer ?
#
loop_
_entity_poly.entity_id
_entity_poly.type
_entity_poly.pdbx_seq_one_letter_code
_entity_poly.pdbx_strand_id
1 'polypeptide(L)'
;MTTTQEGDQIPENATVPYYISSKDLSARELADAARQHWFIETKLHWCLDVGMNEDACRIRRDMASENLAGIRHIAMNYLKSETSFKAGIKRKQKKAAMSESYLATILAA
;
A
#
# COMPACT_ATOMS: atom_id res chain seq x y z
N MET A 1 9.56 -26.79 -1.83
CA MET A 1 9.50 -26.24 -0.47
C MET A 1 10.17 -24.87 -0.52
N THR A 2 9.40 -23.80 -0.49
CA THR A 2 9.93 -22.43 -0.56
C THR A 2 10.08 -21.95 0.88
N THR A 3 11.31 -21.86 1.37
CA THR A 3 11.60 -21.39 2.73
C THR A 3 11.62 -19.87 2.72
N THR A 4 10.70 -19.25 3.47
CA THR A 4 10.78 -17.82 3.79
C THR A 4 11.55 -17.70 5.10
N GLN A 5 12.66 -16.95 5.11
CA GLN A 5 13.39 -16.64 6.34
C GLN A 5 13.04 -15.20 6.74
N GLU A 6 12.42 -15.03 7.91
CA GLU A 6 12.26 -13.73 8.53
C GLU A 6 13.45 -13.46 9.47
N GLY A 7 14.28 -12.47 9.11
CA GLY A 7 15.45 -12.06 9.89
C GLY A 7 16.72 -12.89 9.64
N ASP A 8 17.82 -12.50 10.29
CA ASP A 8 19.16 -13.11 10.14
C ASP A 8 19.34 -14.40 10.96
N GLN A 9 18.34 -14.78 11.76
CA GLN A 9 18.38 -15.97 12.61
C GLN A 9 17.93 -17.18 11.81
N ILE A 10 18.60 -18.32 11.99
CA ILE A 10 18.14 -19.59 11.42
C ILE A 10 16.93 -20.03 12.26
N PRO A 11 15.74 -20.18 11.67
CA PRO A 11 14.57 -20.60 12.43
C PRO A 11 14.79 -22.01 12.96
N GLU A 12 14.68 -22.17 14.29
CA GLU A 12 14.85 -23.44 14.99
C GLU A 12 13.76 -24.46 14.62
N ASN A 13 12.59 -23.97 14.18
CA ASN A 13 11.46 -24.77 13.72
C ASN A 13 11.01 -24.34 12.33
N ALA A 14 10.72 -25.31 11.46
CA ALA A 14 10.15 -25.04 10.15
C ALA A 14 8.66 -24.71 10.28
N THR A 15 8.28 -23.47 9.97
CA THR A 15 6.86 -23.08 9.86
C THR A 15 6.34 -23.46 8.47
N VAL A 16 5.31 -24.31 8.42
CA VAL A 16 4.64 -24.70 7.17
C VAL A 16 3.34 -23.91 7.03
N PRO A 17 3.23 -22.97 6.08
CA PRO A 17 1.98 -22.26 5.82
C PRO A 17 0.99 -23.15 5.07
N TYR A 18 -0.27 -23.14 5.51
CA TYR A 18 -1.38 -23.83 4.84
C TYR A 18 -2.25 -22.80 4.11
N TYR A 19 -2.67 -23.13 2.88
CA TYR A 19 -3.50 -22.27 2.04
C TYR A 19 -4.78 -23.00 1.65
N ILE A 20 -5.90 -22.28 1.62
CA ILE A 20 -7.22 -22.78 1.19
C ILE A 20 -7.71 -21.88 0.06
N SER A 21 -8.25 -22.49 -1.00
CA SER A 21 -8.82 -21.80 -2.16
C SER A 21 -10.10 -22.49 -2.57
N SER A 22 -11.14 -21.73 -2.90
CA SER A 22 -12.38 -22.25 -3.50
C SER A 22 -12.23 -22.56 -5.00
N LYS A 23 -11.15 -22.06 -5.62
CA LYS A 23 -10.80 -22.33 -7.02
C LYS A 23 -9.78 -23.46 -7.09
N ASP A 24 -10.00 -24.41 -8.01
CA ASP A 24 -8.99 -25.41 -8.36
C ASP A 24 -7.80 -24.73 -9.01
N LEU A 25 -6.67 -24.75 -8.31
CA LEU A 25 -5.42 -24.12 -8.68
C LEU A 25 -4.28 -25.10 -8.51
N SER A 26 -3.31 -25.06 -9.40
CA SER A 26 -2.03 -25.73 -9.14
C SER A 26 -1.32 -25.08 -7.95
N ALA A 27 -0.44 -25.83 -7.29
CA ALA A 27 0.37 -25.31 -6.18
C ALA A 27 1.19 -24.06 -6.58
N ARG A 28 1.61 -23.98 -7.85
CA ARG A 28 2.34 -22.82 -8.37
C ARG A 28 1.45 -21.59 -8.49
N GLU A 29 0.27 -21.74 -9.10
CA GLU A 29 -0.68 -20.63 -9.26
C GLU A 29 -1.14 -20.10 -7.90
N LEU A 30 -1.40 -20.98 -6.94
CA LEU A 30 -1.77 -20.58 -5.58
C LEU A 30 -0.63 -19.82 -4.89
N ALA A 31 0.61 -20.29 -5.02
CA ALA A 31 1.78 -19.60 -4.46
C ALA A 31 2.02 -18.24 -5.13
N ASP A 32 1.83 -18.13 -6.44
CA ASP A 32 1.93 -16.87 -7.17
C ASP A 32 0.83 -15.88 -6.75
N ALA A 33 -0.42 -16.34 -6.60
CA ALA A 33 -1.52 -15.53 -6.10
C ALA A 33 -1.27 -15.06 -4.65
N ALA A 34 -0.81 -15.94 -3.77
CA ALA A 34 -0.45 -15.58 -2.40
C ALA A 34 0.66 -14.52 -2.35
N ARG A 35 1.69 -14.64 -3.20
CA ARG A 35 2.73 -13.60 -3.34
C ARG A 35 2.18 -12.28 -3.88
N GLN A 36 1.28 -12.32 -4.86
CA GLN A 36 0.62 -11.13 -5.40
C GLN A 36 -0.26 -10.43 -4.36
N HIS A 37 -0.89 -11.19 -3.46
CA HIS A 37 -1.63 -10.60 -2.35
C HIS A 37 -0.71 -9.75 -1.45
N TRP A 38 0.51 -10.22 -1.16
CA TRP A 38 1.50 -9.44 -0.39
C TRP A 38 1.90 -8.12 -1.05
N PHE A 39 1.79 -8.02 -2.38
CA PHE A 39 2.03 -6.75 -3.07
C PHE A 39 1.01 -5.67 -2.72
N ILE A 40 -0.21 -6.04 -2.31
CA ILE A 40 -1.21 -5.09 -1.82
C ILE A 40 -0.69 -4.45 -0.54
N GLU A 41 -0.26 -5.27 0.41
CA GLU A 41 0.30 -4.80 1.69
C GLU A 41 1.51 -3.87 1.47
N THR A 42 2.45 -4.32 0.65
CA THR A 42 3.69 -3.56 0.45
C THR A 42 3.48 -2.27 -0.37
N LYS A 43 2.66 -2.30 -1.43
CA LYS A 43 2.51 -1.17 -2.36
C LYS A 43 1.36 -0.23 -2.02
N LEU A 44 0.33 -0.69 -1.31
CA LEU A 44 -0.83 0.10 -0.95
C LEU A 44 -0.79 0.47 0.53
N HIS A 45 -0.80 -0.51 1.44
CA HIS A 45 -0.92 -0.25 2.88
C HIS A 45 0.22 0.62 3.41
N TRP A 46 1.49 0.26 3.13
CA TRP A 46 2.61 1.09 3.57
C TRP A 46 2.53 2.55 3.08
N CYS A 47 2.03 2.76 1.85
CA CYS A 47 1.86 4.10 1.30
C CYS A 47 0.75 4.88 2.03
N LEU A 48 -0.31 4.23 2.44
CA LEU A 48 -1.40 4.84 3.21
C LEU A 48 -0.97 5.11 4.65
N ASP A 49 -0.44 4.10 5.32
CA ASP A 49 -0.03 4.11 6.73
C ASP A 49 1.03 5.19 6.98
N VAL A 50 2.14 5.13 6.24
CA VAL A 50 3.29 6.01 6.43
C VAL A 50 3.23 7.24 5.52
N GLY A 51 2.84 7.05 4.26
CA GLY A 51 2.83 8.11 3.25
C GLY A 51 1.66 9.09 3.39
N MET A 52 0.48 8.62 3.80
CA MET A 52 -0.72 9.44 4.06
C MET A 52 -1.01 9.63 5.55
N ASN A 53 -0.15 9.10 6.42
CA ASN A 53 -0.23 9.23 7.87
C ASN A 53 -1.56 8.67 8.42
N GLU A 54 -1.97 7.51 7.91
CA GLU A 54 -3.20 6.82 8.31
C GLU A 54 -3.09 6.23 9.71
N ASP A 55 -2.00 5.53 10.04
CA ASP A 55 -1.76 4.94 11.37
C ASP A 55 -1.84 5.97 12.50
N ALA A 56 -1.31 7.17 12.27
CA ALA A 56 -1.29 8.24 13.26
C ALA A 56 -2.63 9.01 13.34
N CYS A 57 -3.60 8.70 12.48
CA CYS A 57 -4.87 9.40 12.41
C CYS A 57 -5.79 9.00 13.58
N ARG A 58 -6.13 9.96 14.43
CA ARG A 58 -6.96 9.73 15.63
C ARG A 58 -8.45 10.06 15.42
N ILE A 59 -8.91 10.12 14.17
CA ILE A 59 -10.31 10.44 13.87
C ILE A 59 -11.21 9.25 14.23
N ARG A 60 -12.25 9.48 15.04
CA ARG A 60 -13.13 8.43 15.57
C ARG A 60 -14.62 8.81 15.60
N ARG A 61 -14.97 9.91 14.93
CA ARG A 61 -16.33 10.47 14.99
C ARG A 61 -17.12 10.07 13.75
N ASP A 62 -18.31 9.51 13.95
CA ASP A 62 -19.26 9.14 12.90
C ASP A 62 -18.59 8.36 11.74
N MET A 63 -18.94 8.67 10.49
CA MET A 63 -18.36 8.07 9.28
C MET A 63 -17.04 8.75 8.84
N ALA A 64 -16.39 9.53 9.71
CA ALA A 64 -15.23 10.32 9.31
C ALA A 64 -14.00 9.46 8.98
N SER A 65 -13.86 8.27 9.60
CA SER A 65 -12.79 7.33 9.25
C SER A 65 -12.95 6.81 7.82
N GLU A 66 -14.15 6.35 7.45
CA GLU A 66 -14.46 5.84 6.11
C GLU A 66 -14.34 6.93 5.04
N ASN A 67 -14.90 8.12 5.31
CA ASN A 67 -14.81 9.26 4.40
C ASN A 67 -13.35 9.67 4.16
N LEU A 68 -12.54 9.73 5.22
CA LEU A 68 -11.14 10.10 5.10
C LEU A 68 -10.32 9.01 4.39
N ALA A 69 -10.61 7.73 4.64
CA ALA A 69 -9.99 6.63 3.90
C ALA A 69 -10.27 6.76 2.39
N GLY A 70 -11.52 6.99 1.99
CA GLY A 70 -11.88 7.23 0.59
C GLY A 70 -11.11 8.40 -0.04
N ILE A 71 -11.04 9.55 0.66
CA ILE A 71 -10.28 10.71 0.20
C ILE A 71 -8.79 10.40 0.06
N ARG A 72 -8.21 9.65 1.01
CA ARG A 72 -6.80 9.22 0.94
C ARG A 72 -6.55 8.35 -0.27
N HIS A 73 -7.42 7.39 -0.57
CA HIS A 73 -7.29 6.55 -1.76
C HIS A 73 -7.35 7.36 -3.05
N ILE A 74 -8.26 8.32 -3.15
CA ILE A 74 -8.35 9.22 -4.31
C ILE A 74 -7.04 10.02 -4.46
N ALA A 75 -6.62 10.72 -3.40
CA ALA A 75 -5.39 11.51 -3.43
C ALA A 75 -4.14 10.67 -3.72
N MET A 76 -4.04 9.47 -3.15
CA MET A 76 -2.99 8.49 -3.40
C MET A 76 -2.88 8.13 -4.88
N ASN A 77 -4.02 7.88 -5.54
CA ASN A 77 -4.07 7.52 -6.94
C ASN A 77 -3.55 8.66 -7.83
N TYR A 78 -4.01 9.88 -7.61
CA TYR A 78 -3.50 11.07 -8.30
C TYR A 78 -1.99 11.29 -8.07
N LEU A 79 -1.52 11.14 -6.83
CA LEU A 79 -0.10 11.29 -6.53
C LEU A 79 0.76 10.18 -7.16
N LYS A 80 0.21 8.99 -7.38
CA LYS A 80 0.88 7.87 -8.07
C LYS A 80 0.88 8.03 -9.58
N SER A 81 -0.18 8.57 -10.18
CA SER A 81 -0.25 8.83 -11.63
C SER A 81 0.64 10.00 -12.07
N GLU A 82 0.92 10.95 -11.17
CA GLU A 82 1.79 12.09 -11.47
C GLU A 82 3.26 11.66 -11.69
N THR A 83 3.80 11.91 -12.89
CA THR A 83 5.15 11.45 -13.29
C THR A 83 6.19 12.55 -13.47
N SER A 84 5.81 13.84 -13.53
CA SER A 84 6.76 14.94 -13.76
C SER A 84 7.77 15.11 -12.63
N PHE A 85 7.38 14.74 -11.41
CA PHE A 85 8.24 14.80 -10.22
C PHE A 85 8.46 13.42 -9.62
N LYS A 86 9.63 12.83 -9.90
CA LYS A 86 10.04 11.54 -9.34
C LYS A 86 10.44 11.66 -7.87
N ALA A 87 9.49 11.47 -6.98
CA ALA A 87 9.71 11.46 -5.54
C ALA A 87 8.69 10.56 -4.80
N GLY A 88 8.97 10.25 -3.53
CA GLY A 88 8.02 9.57 -2.65
C GLY A 88 6.79 10.43 -2.33
N ILE A 89 5.71 9.78 -1.91
CA ILE A 89 4.37 10.39 -1.73
C ILE A 89 4.41 11.60 -0.80
N LYS A 90 5.07 11.49 0.35
CA LYS A 90 5.22 12.60 1.31
C LYS A 90 5.88 13.84 0.69
N ARG A 91 6.85 13.67 -0.22
CA ARG A 91 7.49 14.79 -0.93
C ARG A 91 6.57 15.38 -2.00
N LYS A 92 5.83 14.53 -2.73
CA LYS A 92 4.83 15.01 -3.70
C LYS A 92 3.72 15.81 -3.02
N GLN A 93 3.20 15.33 -1.88
CA GLN A 93 2.25 16.07 -1.06
C GLN A 93 2.79 17.43 -0.61
N LYS A 94 4.01 17.45 -0.05
CA LYS A 94 4.64 18.70 0.39
C LYS A 94 4.80 19.70 -0.76
N LYS A 95 5.19 19.22 -1.95
CA LYS A 95 5.29 20.07 -3.15
C LYS A 95 3.92 20.60 -3.59
N ALA A 96 2.88 19.76 -3.59
CA ALA A 96 1.51 20.17 -3.91
C ALA A 96 0.98 21.22 -2.92
N ALA A 97 1.31 21.09 -1.63
CA ALA A 97 0.97 22.09 -0.62
C ALA A 97 1.72 23.42 -0.77
N MET A 98 2.85 23.45 -1.49
CA MET A 98 3.71 24.62 -1.66
C MET A 98 3.62 25.27 -3.05
N SER A 99 2.96 24.63 -4.00
CA SER A 99 2.91 25.06 -5.40
C SER A 99 1.55 24.75 -6.01
N GLU A 100 0.77 25.80 -6.21
CA GLU A 100 -0.56 25.71 -6.84
C GLU A 100 -0.48 25.19 -8.27
N SER A 101 0.55 25.59 -9.03
CA SER A 101 0.77 25.06 -10.38
C SER A 101 1.00 23.55 -10.39
N TYR A 102 1.82 23.03 -9.46
CA TYR A 102 2.05 21.60 -9.33
C TYR A 102 0.81 20.85 -8.82
N LEU A 103 0.04 21.44 -7.90
CA LEU A 103 -1.24 20.89 -7.47
C LEU A 103 -2.22 20.78 -8.64
N ALA A 104 -2.33 21.82 -9.47
CA ALA A 104 -3.18 21.82 -10.66
C ALA A 104 -2.76 20.72 -11.65
N THR A 105 -1.45 20.47 -11.83
CA THR A 105 -0.97 19.35 -12.65
C THR A 105 -1.46 18.00 -12.11
N ILE A 106 -1.36 17.78 -10.79
CA ILE A 106 -1.82 16.54 -10.15
C ILE A 106 -3.32 16.35 -10.35
N LEU A 107 -4.12 17.41 -10.22
CA LEU A 107 -5.58 17.34 -10.32
C LEU A 107 -6.11 17.23 -11.75
N ALA A 108 -5.29 17.56 -12.75
CA ALA A 108 -5.63 17.46 -14.16
C ALA A 108 -5.36 16.07 -14.76
N ALA A 109 -4.80 15.14 -13.97
CA ALA A 109 -4.43 13.79 -14.39
C ALA A 109 -5.61 12.81 -14.49
#